data_AF-A0AAV0V5P2-F1
#
_entry.id   AF-A0AAV0V5P2-F1
#
_cell.length_a   1.000
_cell.length_b   1.000
_cell.length_c   1.000
_cell.angle_alpha   90.00
_cell.angle_beta   90.00
_cell.angle_gamma   90.00
#
_symmetry.space_group_name_H-M   'P 1'
#
loop_
_entity.id
_entity.type
_entity.pdbx_description
1 polymer ?
#
loop_
_entity_poly.entity_id
_entity_poly.type
_entity_poly.pdbx_seq_one_letter_code
_entity_poly.pdbx_strand_id
1 'polypeptide(L)'
;MTEMVRDENSQLLEDRDILEKIQTLQDQLTTNKMELQWAFWLQDDAANGLKEIYKDTQDTDVFEAMEKQLMNDRVVELETQLSQKRALEKEKETELSSLRADQEQLMQSSRVVLHKEFETLVAVKEAMDAELKQLKEKVKEQAQMLACVNEERANLKLHNQNLVEEACQLREEKETRELKAVQQYVKQEEEIKKLHDMLQAGKIREVETTAALARAEHMMEKSKQRKEELKILYTKFSSAMDSVSEKTMRLEELEQELKDLQDNRNQNEQLEKQVAQLQQEKAELSAARHCEKDDMSEELVIVQKQLMESKELVSQQKELNSKLQCEITVLKSQNEALRKQQVKQEHQSVGQPSKECDNRNTDIDSDLVIHVAEKEALQMFVQRYYPVAEEKCSRLFEKISKLEMQFKQTQEQTKEACSLLRMCAQVEACDESVRASLLDVMATLEGLT
;
A
#
# COMPACT_ATOMS: atom_id res chain seq x y z
N MET A 1 254.80 3.78 78.53
CA MET A 1 253.74 2.98 79.18
C MET A 1 252.41 3.52 78.67
N THR A 2 252.15 3.35 77.37
CA THR A 2 251.24 4.26 76.64
C THR A 2 250.52 3.61 75.44
N GLU A 3 250.74 2.32 75.21
CA GLU A 3 250.14 1.57 74.09
C GLU A 3 249.06 0.59 74.57
N MET A 4 249.31 -0.27 75.56
CA MET A 4 248.31 -1.25 76.06
C MET A 4 246.91 -0.66 76.35
N VAL A 5 246.86 0.55 76.94
CA VAL A 5 245.61 1.23 77.30
C VAL A 5 244.76 1.63 76.08
N ARG A 6 245.33 1.61 74.86
CA ARG A 6 244.62 1.89 73.60
C ARG A 6 243.90 0.65 73.05
N ASP A 7 244.50 -0.52 73.21
CA ASP A 7 244.00 -1.76 72.61
C ASP A 7 242.80 -2.31 73.40
N GLU A 8 242.87 -2.30 74.74
CA GLU A 8 241.74 -2.68 75.61
C GLU A 8 240.49 -1.80 75.37
N ASN A 9 240.69 -0.50 75.11
CA ASN A 9 239.59 0.42 74.77
C ASN A 9 238.98 0.15 73.38
N SER A 10 239.71 -0.48 72.47
CA SER A 10 239.19 -0.84 71.15
C SER A 10 238.28 -2.08 71.25
N GLN A 11 238.69 -3.09 72.02
CA GLN A 11 237.90 -4.32 72.18
C GLN A 11 236.54 -4.07 72.86
N LEU A 12 236.52 -3.20 73.88
CA LEU A 12 235.29 -2.81 74.57
C LEU A 12 234.31 -2.00 73.71
N LEU A 13 234.78 -1.39 72.61
CA LEU A 13 233.91 -0.75 71.62
C LEU A 13 233.28 -1.78 70.66
N GLU A 14 234.04 -2.77 70.20
CA GLU A 14 233.50 -3.85 69.36
C GLU A 14 232.43 -4.68 70.11
N ASP A 15 232.71 -5.05 71.37
CA ASP A 15 231.76 -5.81 72.20
C ASP A 15 230.45 -5.03 72.43
N ARG A 16 230.53 -3.70 72.60
CA ARG A 16 229.35 -2.84 72.70
C ARG A 16 228.56 -2.82 71.39
N ASP A 17 229.22 -2.59 70.26
CA ASP A 17 228.56 -2.52 68.95
C ASP A 17 227.86 -3.85 68.60
N ILE A 18 228.43 -4.99 68.99
CA ILE A 18 227.78 -6.30 68.86
C ILE A 18 226.50 -6.38 69.72
N LEU A 19 226.55 -5.91 70.97
CA LEU A 19 225.42 -5.96 71.90
C LEU A 19 224.27 -5.04 71.47
N GLU A 20 224.59 -3.82 71.01
CA GLU A 20 223.64 -2.84 70.46
C GLU A 20 222.96 -3.39 69.18
N LYS A 21 223.69 -4.17 68.38
CA LYS A 21 223.20 -4.85 67.18
C LYS A 21 222.33 -6.08 67.47
N ILE A 22 222.65 -6.85 68.53
CA ILE A 22 221.80 -7.93 69.02
C ILE A 22 220.45 -7.36 69.53
N GLN A 23 220.49 -6.29 70.33
CA GLN A 23 219.28 -5.60 70.80
C GLN A 23 218.42 -5.14 69.62
N THR A 24 219.02 -4.49 68.62
CA THR A 24 218.33 -4.05 67.40
C THR A 24 217.64 -5.20 66.65
N LEU A 25 218.29 -6.36 66.52
CA LEU A 25 217.71 -7.56 65.89
C LEU A 25 216.57 -8.17 66.74
N GLN A 26 216.63 -8.03 68.06
CA GLN A 26 215.61 -8.51 68.99
C GLN A 26 214.35 -7.62 68.96
N ASP A 27 214.54 -6.30 68.81
CA ASP A 27 213.47 -5.32 68.60
C ASP A 27 212.82 -5.50 67.20
N GLN A 28 213.61 -5.81 66.16
CA GLN A 28 213.08 -6.21 64.85
C GLN A 28 212.30 -7.53 64.91
N LEU A 29 212.80 -8.55 65.62
CA LEU A 29 212.12 -9.84 65.75
C LEU A 29 210.77 -9.71 66.47
N THR A 30 210.69 -8.88 67.52
CA THR A 30 209.43 -8.61 68.22
C THR A 30 208.46 -7.79 67.37
N THR A 31 208.95 -6.81 66.60
CA THR A 31 208.16 -6.05 65.62
C THR A 31 207.57 -6.97 64.54
N ASN A 32 208.40 -7.75 63.85
CA ASN A 32 207.97 -8.69 62.81
C ASN A 32 206.97 -9.74 63.35
N LYS A 33 207.13 -10.18 64.59
CA LYS A 33 206.17 -11.08 65.25
C LYS A 33 204.82 -10.41 65.51
N MET A 34 204.83 -9.14 65.91
CA MET A 34 203.62 -8.34 66.09
C MET A 34 202.88 -8.16 64.75
N GLU A 35 203.61 -7.78 63.69
CA GLU A 35 203.07 -7.65 62.32
C GLU A 35 202.47 -8.96 61.80
N LEU A 36 203.12 -10.10 62.05
CA LEU A 36 202.56 -11.43 61.73
C LEU A 36 201.26 -11.71 62.48
N GLN A 37 201.13 -11.32 63.75
CA GLN A 37 199.87 -11.47 64.48
C GLN A 37 198.77 -10.56 63.92
N TRP A 38 199.08 -9.31 63.56
CA TRP A 38 198.14 -8.42 62.87
C TRP A 38 197.69 -9.00 61.51
N ALA A 39 198.61 -9.56 60.73
CA ALA A 39 198.29 -10.19 59.45
C ALA A 39 197.37 -11.41 59.62
N PHE A 40 197.60 -12.27 60.62
CA PHE A 40 196.70 -13.39 60.93
C PHE A 40 195.32 -12.92 61.40
N TRP A 41 195.23 -11.86 62.22
CA TRP A 41 193.95 -11.30 62.66
C TRP A 41 193.16 -10.70 61.49
N LEU A 42 193.82 -9.89 60.64
CA LEU A 42 193.21 -9.35 59.42
C LEU A 42 192.76 -10.44 58.44
N GLN A 43 193.48 -11.57 58.37
CA GLN A 43 193.10 -12.70 57.53
C GLN A 43 191.86 -13.44 58.06
N ASP A 44 191.77 -13.69 59.38
CA ASP A 44 190.59 -14.36 59.95
C ASP A 44 189.35 -13.44 59.93
N ASP A 45 189.52 -12.15 60.24
CA ASP A 45 188.47 -11.14 60.17
C ASP A 45 187.91 -11.01 58.74
N ALA A 46 188.78 -10.92 57.73
CA ALA A 46 188.37 -10.95 56.31
C ALA A 46 187.70 -12.28 55.91
N ALA A 47 188.19 -13.42 56.42
CA ALA A 47 187.60 -14.73 56.15
C ALA A 47 186.23 -14.92 56.84
N ASN A 48 185.98 -14.25 57.97
CA ASN A 48 184.70 -14.25 58.67
C ASN A 48 183.72 -13.29 58.00
N GLY A 49 184.13 -12.06 57.66
CA GLY A 49 183.32 -11.12 56.89
C GLY A 49 182.89 -11.68 55.52
N LEU A 50 183.74 -12.46 54.84
CA LEU A 50 183.34 -13.16 53.61
C LEU A 50 182.30 -14.27 53.84
N LYS A 51 182.30 -14.94 55.00
CA LYS A 51 181.24 -15.91 55.36
C LYS A 51 179.92 -15.21 55.68
N GLU A 52 179.96 -14.07 56.37
CA GLU A 52 178.79 -13.26 56.67
C GLU A 52 178.17 -12.71 55.37
N ILE A 53 178.97 -12.10 54.48
CA ILE A 53 178.50 -11.64 53.16
C ILE A 53 177.89 -12.80 52.35
N TYR A 54 178.50 -13.99 52.34
CA TYR A 54 177.95 -15.15 51.65
C TYR A 54 176.60 -15.59 52.25
N LYS A 55 176.49 -15.60 53.58
CA LYS A 55 175.24 -15.93 54.28
C LYS A 55 174.14 -14.90 54.04
N ASP A 56 174.45 -13.61 54.12
CA ASP A 56 173.50 -12.53 53.86
C ASP A 56 173.02 -12.55 52.40
N THR A 57 173.90 -12.90 51.47
CA THR A 57 173.52 -13.15 50.06
C THR A 57 172.56 -14.34 49.96
N GLN A 58 172.86 -15.46 50.62
CA GLN A 58 172.00 -16.65 50.63
C GLN A 58 170.62 -16.38 51.27
N ASP A 59 170.57 -15.67 52.39
CA ASP A 59 169.32 -15.28 53.06
C ASP A 59 168.51 -14.29 52.20
N THR A 60 169.17 -13.46 51.39
CA THR A 60 168.54 -12.58 50.39
C THR A 60 167.97 -13.37 49.21
N ASP A 61 168.73 -14.32 48.64
CA ASP A 61 168.27 -15.20 47.55
C ASP A 61 167.02 -15.99 47.96
N VAL A 62 166.99 -16.49 49.21
CA VAL A 62 165.83 -17.19 49.78
C VAL A 62 164.62 -16.26 49.95
N PHE A 63 164.84 -15.00 50.34
CA PHE A 63 163.77 -14.02 50.45
C PHE A 63 163.19 -13.64 49.07
N GLU A 64 164.03 -13.37 48.07
CA GLU A 64 163.56 -13.06 46.70
C GLU A 64 162.81 -14.26 46.09
N ALA A 65 163.29 -15.49 46.31
CA ALA A 65 162.59 -16.69 45.89
C ALA A 65 161.20 -16.83 46.54
N MET A 66 161.08 -16.52 47.84
CA MET A 66 159.80 -16.53 48.56
C MET A 66 158.85 -15.43 48.08
N GLU A 67 159.33 -14.19 47.90
CA GLU A 67 158.54 -13.08 47.37
C GLU A 67 158.01 -13.39 45.96
N LYS A 68 158.87 -13.95 45.11
CA LYS A 68 158.52 -14.41 43.76
C LYS A 68 157.50 -15.53 43.77
N GLN A 69 157.57 -16.48 44.71
CA GLN A 69 156.54 -17.50 44.88
C GLN A 69 155.21 -16.88 45.32
N LEU A 70 155.20 -15.98 46.31
CA LEU A 70 153.99 -15.29 46.76
C LEU A 70 153.33 -14.48 45.64
N MET A 71 154.12 -13.83 44.77
CA MET A 71 153.60 -13.17 43.57
C MET A 71 152.97 -14.16 42.58
N ASN A 72 153.61 -15.31 42.32
CA ASN A 72 153.06 -16.35 41.44
C ASN A 72 151.75 -16.94 41.99
N ASP A 73 151.72 -17.31 43.27
CA ASP A 73 150.54 -17.85 43.94
C ASP A 73 149.38 -16.84 43.90
N ARG A 74 149.67 -15.55 44.07
CA ARG A 74 148.67 -14.47 43.95
C ARG A 74 148.17 -14.27 42.52
N VAL A 75 149.00 -14.46 41.50
CA VAL A 75 148.57 -14.45 40.09
C VAL A 75 147.61 -15.62 39.84
N VAL A 76 147.96 -16.84 40.27
CA VAL A 76 147.11 -18.03 40.10
C VAL A 76 145.76 -17.87 40.82
N GLU A 77 145.74 -17.28 42.02
CA GLU A 77 144.51 -16.95 42.75
C GLU A 77 143.61 -15.98 41.95
N LEU A 78 144.19 -14.90 41.42
CA LEU A 78 143.47 -13.90 40.63
C LEU A 78 142.99 -14.43 39.28
N GLU A 79 143.78 -15.25 38.58
CA GLU A 79 143.35 -15.92 37.35
C GLU A 79 142.22 -16.93 37.61
N THR A 80 142.26 -17.62 38.75
CA THR A 80 141.19 -18.53 39.19
C THR A 80 139.91 -17.75 39.48
N GLN A 81 139.98 -16.64 40.23
CA GLN A 81 138.84 -15.77 40.52
C GLN A 81 138.25 -15.13 39.24
N LEU A 82 139.09 -14.68 38.31
CA LEU A 82 138.66 -14.18 37.01
C LEU A 82 137.98 -15.26 36.16
N SER A 83 138.48 -16.49 36.22
CA SER A 83 137.90 -17.62 35.48
C SER A 83 136.55 -18.06 36.06
N GLN A 84 136.41 -18.12 37.38
CA GLN A 84 135.14 -18.35 38.08
C GLN A 84 134.13 -17.25 37.78
N LYS A 85 134.54 -15.97 37.83
CA LYS A 85 133.69 -14.83 37.48
C LYS A 85 133.20 -14.92 36.02
N ARG A 86 134.10 -15.21 35.07
CA ARG A 86 133.76 -15.40 33.64
C ARG A 86 132.82 -16.58 33.40
N ALA A 87 132.85 -17.61 34.24
CA ALA A 87 131.89 -18.72 34.18
C ALA A 87 130.49 -18.27 34.63
N LEU A 88 130.40 -17.63 35.80
CA LEU A 88 129.14 -17.10 36.34
C LEU A 88 128.51 -16.00 35.46
N GLU A 89 129.32 -15.18 34.78
CA GLU A 89 128.84 -14.19 33.81
C GLU A 89 128.27 -14.84 32.54
N LYS A 90 128.85 -15.96 32.07
CA LYS A 90 128.30 -16.75 30.96
C LYS A 90 127.01 -17.47 31.34
N GLU A 91 126.97 -18.08 32.52
CA GLU A 91 125.79 -18.76 33.06
C GLU A 91 124.59 -17.79 33.12
N LYS A 92 124.81 -16.59 33.69
CA LYS A 92 123.79 -15.52 33.73
C LYS A 92 123.36 -15.03 32.35
N GLU A 93 124.27 -14.88 31.38
CA GLU A 93 123.85 -14.48 30.03
C GLU A 93 123.07 -15.60 29.33
N THR A 94 123.35 -16.89 29.62
CA THR A 94 122.51 -18.00 29.13
C THR A 94 121.15 -18.04 29.81
N GLU A 95 121.04 -17.79 31.12
CA GLU A 95 119.75 -17.65 31.81
C GLU A 95 118.94 -16.47 31.25
N LEU A 96 119.56 -15.29 31.11
CA LEU A 96 118.93 -14.10 30.54
C LEU A 96 118.58 -14.26 29.06
N SER A 97 119.27 -15.14 28.32
CA SER A 97 118.92 -15.50 26.95
C SER A 97 117.71 -16.45 26.91
N SER A 98 117.65 -17.44 27.80
CA SER A 98 116.47 -18.32 27.95
C SER A 98 115.24 -17.50 28.31
N LEU A 99 115.32 -16.69 29.37
CA LEU A 99 114.19 -15.86 29.83
C LEU A 99 113.69 -14.89 28.74
N ARG A 100 114.58 -14.35 27.91
CA ARG A 100 114.19 -13.54 26.74
C ARG A 100 113.50 -14.36 25.66
N ALA A 101 113.96 -15.58 25.38
CA ALA A 101 113.31 -16.50 24.43
C ALA A 101 111.93 -16.97 24.94
N ASP A 102 111.82 -17.33 26.22
CA ASP A 102 110.58 -17.73 26.89
C ASP A 102 109.55 -16.57 26.87
N GLN A 103 109.99 -15.35 27.18
CA GLN A 103 109.16 -14.15 27.11
C GLN A 103 108.71 -13.86 25.68
N GLU A 104 109.60 -13.98 24.70
CA GLU A 104 109.24 -13.76 23.29
C GLU A 104 108.27 -14.84 22.78
N GLN A 105 108.49 -16.12 23.11
CA GLN A 105 107.57 -17.20 22.75
C GLN A 105 106.19 -17.00 23.39
N LEU A 106 106.11 -16.56 24.64
CA LEU A 106 104.85 -16.26 25.32
C LEU A 106 104.14 -15.05 24.70
N MET A 107 104.87 -14.00 24.31
CA MET A 107 104.33 -12.85 23.58
C MET A 107 103.84 -13.24 22.18
N GLN A 108 104.57 -14.07 21.44
CA GLN A 108 104.16 -14.59 20.14
C GLN A 108 102.90 -15.48 20.27
N SER A 109 102.86 -16.38 21.25
CA SER A 109 101.71 -17.24 21.54
C SER A 109 100.46 -16.42 21.89
N SER A 110 100.58 -15.47 22.82
CA SER A 110 99.50 -14.54 23.20
C SER A 110 98.98 -13.75 22.00
N ARG A 111 99.89 -13.23 21.16
CA ARG A 111 99.53 -12.50 19.93
C ARG A 111 98.79 -13.38 18.92
N VAL A 112 99.16 -14.66 18.78
CA VAL A 112 98.48 -15.62 17.89
C VAL A 112 97.09 -15.99 18.42
N VAL A 113 96.92 -16.14 19.74
CA VAL A 113 95.60 -16.39 20.36
C VAL A 113 94.68 -15.18 20.14
N LEU A 114 95.12 -13.98 20.51
CA LEU A 114 94.36 -12.73 20.33
C LEU A 114 94.02 -12.47 18.85
N HIS A 115 94.91 -12.80 17.92
CA HIS A 115 94.64 -12.66 16.49
C HIS A 115 93.53 -13.61 16.02
N LYS A 116 93.55 -14.87 16.45
CA LYS A 116 92.49 -15.85 16.13
C LYS A 116 91.15 -15.49 16.76
N GLU A 117 91.16 -15.04 18.02
CA GLU A 117 89.95 -14.53 18.69
C GLU A 117 89.35 -13.36 17.90
N PHE A 118 90.18 -12.40 17.48
CA PHE A 118 89.74 -11.29 16.64
C PHE A 118 89.21 -11.75 15.27
N GLU A 119 89.87 -12.69 14.59
CA GLU A 119 89.38 -13.28 13.34
C GLU A 119 88.00 -13.94 13.51
N THR A 120 87.80 -14.71 14.58
CA THR A 120 86.48 -15.32 14.86
C THR A 120 85.40 -14.28 15.18
N LEU A 121 85.75 -13.21 15.91
CA LEU A 121 84.83 -12.09 16.18
C LEU A 121 84.45 -11.31 14.91
N VAL A 122 85.40 -11.12 13.99
CA VAL A 122 85.13 -10.53 12.67
C VAL A 122 84.20 -11.43 11.85
N ALA A 123 84.47 -12.73 11.77
CA ALA A 123 83.62 -13.68 11.04
C ALA A 123 82.19 -13.76 11.62
N VAL A 124 82.04 -13.76 12.96
CA VAL A 124 80.73 -13.70 13.63
C VAL A 124 80.02 -12.39 13.32
N LYS A 125 80.73 -11.25 13.38
CA LYS A 125 80.16 -9.94 13.02
C LYS A 125 79.68 -9.92 11.56
N GLU A 126 80.47 -10.41 10.62
CA GLU A 126 80.11 -10.44 9.20
C GLU A 126 78.89 -11.35 8.93
N ALA A 127 78.78 -12.48 9.64
CA ALA A 127 77.59 -13.33 9.62
C ALA A 127 76.35 -12.60 10.16
N MET A 128 76.45 -11.93 11.32
CA MET A 128 75.34 -11.16 11.90
C MET A 128 74.95 -9.95 11.02
N ASP A 129 75.91 -9.26 10.39
CA ASP A 129 75.66 -8.19 9.42
C ASP A 129 74.95 -8.71 8.15
N ALA A 130 75.21 -9.97 7.74
CA ALA A 130 74.51 -10.63 6.64
C ALA A 130 73.08 -11.05 7.01
N GLU A 131 72.89 -11.65 8.19
CA GLU A 131 71.56 -11.98 8.72
C GLU A 131 70.68 -10.73 8.90
N LEU A 132 71.24 -9.64 9.43
CA LEU A 132 70.53 -8.36 9.56
C LEU A 132 70.12 -7.75 8.22
N LYS A 133 70.92 -7.93 7.15
CA LYS A 133 70.53 -7.53 5.80
C LYS A 133 69.37 -8.38 5.29
N GLN A 134 69.48 -9.71 5.38
CA GLN A 134 68.43 -10.62 4.91
C GLN A 134 67.10 -10.41 5.67
N LEU A 135 67.16 -10.15 6.99
CA LEU A 135 65.99 -9.85 7.80
C LEU A 135 65.34 -8.52 7.39
N LYS A 136 66.13 -7.48 7.11
CA LYS A 136 65.62 -6.19 6.61
C LYS A 136 64.94 -6.31 5.25
N GLU A 137 65.46 -7.15 4.34
CA GLU A 137 64.80 -7.38 3.05
C GLU A 137 63.50 -8.18 3.22
N LYS A 138 63.49 -9.26 4.02
CA LYS A 138 62.25 -10.00 4.35
C LYS A 138 61.16 -9.12 4.97
N VAL A 139 61.53 -8.21 5.88
CA VAL A 139 60.58 -7.25 6.48
C VAL A 139 60.06 -6.24 5.44
N LYS A 140 60.90 -5.81 4.49
CA LYS A 140 60.49 -4.93 3.37
C LYS A 140 59.53 -5.64 2.41
N GLU A 141 59.81 -6.89 2.05
CA GLU A 141 58.92 -7.74 1.23
C GLU A 141 57.57 -7.97 1.92
N GLN A 142 57.57 -8.29 3.22
CA GLN A 142 56.34 -8.44 4.01
C GLN A 142 55.54 -7.13 4.11
N ALA A 143 56.20 -5.98 4.24
CA ALA A 143 55.55 -4.68 4.23
C ALA A 143 54.91 -4.35 2.86
N GLN A 144 55.56 -4.72 1.76
CA GLN A 144 55.02 -4.57 0.40
C GLN A 144 53.82 -5.49 0.18
N MET A 145 53.91 -6.77 0.58
CA MET A 145 52.77 -7.70 0.54
C MET A 145 51.57 -7.21 1.38
N LEU A 146 51.83 -6.66 2.58
CA LEU A 146 50.80 -6.05 3.41
C LEU A 146 50.16 -4.81 2.77
N ALA A 147 50.91 -4.03 2.00
CA ALA A 147 50.34 -2.90 1.25
C ALA A 147 49.38 -3.41 0.16
N CYS A 148 49.80 -4.36 -0.67
CA CYS A 148 48.97 -4.95 -1.73
C CYS A 148 47.70 -5.60 -1.17
N VAL A 149 47.79 -6.41 -0.10
CA VAL A 149 46.62 -7.05 0.53
C VAL A 149 45.66 -6.01 1.13
N ASN A 150 46.16 -4.87 1.63
CA ASN A 150 45.28 -3.80 2.11
C ASN A 150 44.59 -3.04 0.96
N GLU A 151 45.25 -2.89 -0.19
CA GLU A 151 44.66 -2.32 -1.41
C GLU A 151 43.59 -3.25 -2.01
N GLU A 152 43.88 -4.54 -2.14
CA GLU A 152 42.90 -5.57 -2.51
C GLU A 152 41.69 -5.56 -1.57
N ARG A 153 41.90 -5.49 -0.25
CA ARG A 153 40.82 -5.39 0.74
C ARG A 153 40.00 -4.10 0.60
N ALA A 154 40.61 -2.99 0.23
CA ALA A 154 39.90 -1.74 -0.03
C ALA A 154 39.04 -1.84 -1.30
N ASN A 155 39.59 -2.41 -2.38
CA ASN A 155 38.89 -2.65 -3.65
C ASN A 155 37.72 -3.63 -3.47
N LEU A 156 37.91 -4.72 -2.73
CA LEU A 156 36.84 -5.67 -2.37
C LEU A 156 35.77 -5.03 -1.49
N LYS A 157 36.13 -4.15 -0.55
CA LYS A 157 35.16 -3.40 0.25
C LYS A 157 34.29 -2.49 -0.62
N LEU A 158 34.91 -1.77 -1.56
CA LEU A 158 34.19 -0.91 -2.51
C LEU A 158 33.26 -1.73 -3.41
N HIS A 159 33.75 -2.86 -3.96
CA HIS A 159 32.93 -3.74 -4.79
C HIS A 159 31.72 -4.31 -4.02
N ASN A 160 31.91 -4.76 -2.78
CA ASN A 160 30.81 -5.22 -1.92
C ASN A 160 29.81 -4.10 -1.60
N GLN A 161 30.26 -2.85 -1.45
CA GLN A 161 29.36 -1.72 -1.26
C GLN A 161 28.52 -1.46 -2.52
N ASN A 162 29.14 -1.45 -3.70
CA ASN A 162 28.42 -1.29 -4.98
C ASN A 162 27.36 -2.40 -5.18
N LEU A 163 27.68 -3.65 -4.82
CA LEU A 163 26.73 -4.77 -4.89
C LEU A 163 25.54 -4.62 -3.92
N VAL A 164 25.75 -4.00 -2.74
CA VAL A 164 24.65 -3.67 -1.82
C VAL A 164 23.79 -2.55 -2.39
N GLU A 165 24.39 -1.52 -2.98
CA GLU A 165 23.67 -0.42 -3.63
C GLU A 165 22.85 -0.91 -4.84
N GLU A 166 23.40 -1.80 -5.68
CA GLU A 166 22.69 -2.46 -6.77
C GLU A 166 21.53 -3.35 -6.26
N ALA A 167 21.75 -4.12 -5.19
CA ALA A 167 20.71 -4.96 -4.59
C ALA A 167 19.57 -4.15 -3.95
N CYS A 168 19.85 -2.94 -3.45
CA CYS A 168 18.81 -1.99 -3.01
C CYS A 168 18.04 -1.42 -4.21
N GLN A 169 18.71 -0.97 -5.26
CA GLN A 169 18.05 -0.46 -6.47
C GLN A 169 17.14 -1.51 -7.12
N LEU A 170 17.61 -2.76 -7.25
CA LEU A 170 16.80 -3.87 -7.78
C LEU A 170 15.59 -4.21 -6.90
N ARG A 171 15.68 -3.99 -5.58
CA ARG A 171 14.55 -4.11 -4.66
C ARG A 171 13.53 -2.99 -4.88
N GLU A 172 13.96 -1.73 -4.92
CA GLU A 172 13.08 -0.58 -5.17
C GLU A 172 12.40 -0.66 -6.55
N GLU A 173 13.13 -1.11 -7.59
CA GLU A 173 12.55 -1.40 -8.89
C GLU A 173 11.50 -2.51 -8.83
N LYS A 174 11.75 -3.58 -8.05
CA LYS A 174 10.80 -4.69 -7.89
C LYS A 174 9.55 -4.22 -7.15
N GLU A 175 9.71 -3.57 -6.01
CA GLU A 175 8.61 -3.06 -5.18
C GLU A 175 7.76 -2.04 -5.97
N THR A 176 8.37 -1.14 -6.73
CA THR A 176 7.62 -0.22 -7.60
C THR A 176 6.98 -0.89 -8.82
N ARG A 177 7.51 -2.01 -9.34
CA ARG A 177 6.83 -2.84 -10.35
C ARG A 177 5.63 -3.58 -9.75
N GLU A 178 5.79 -4.18 -8.57
CA GLU A 178 4.73 -4.90 -7.85
C GLU A 178 3.59 -3.95 -7.44
N LEU A 179 3.91 -2.76 -6.91
CA LEU A 179 2.93 -1.74 -6.53
C LEU A 179 2.17 -1.19 -7.76
N LYS A 180 2.83 -1.03 -8.92
CA LYS A 180 2.16 -0.70 -10.20
C LYS A 180 1.24 -1.83 -10.67
N ALA A 181 1.65 -3.10 -10.53
CA ALA A 181 0.82 -4.25 -10.88
C ALA A 181 -0.43 -4.35 -9.98
N VAL A 182 -0.29 -4.14 -8.67
CA VAL A 182 -1.42 -4.06 -7.73
C VAL A 182 -2.36 -2.90 -8.09
N GLN A 183 -1.83 -1.71 -8.41
CA GLN A 183 -2.66 -0.58 -8.86
C GLN A 183 -3.39 -0.86 -10.19
N GLN A 184 -2.83 -1.67 -11.09
CA GLN A 184 -3.52 -2.10 -12.30
C GLN A 184 -4.60 -3.15 -12.00
N TYR A 185 -4.32 -4.12 -11.14
CA TYR A 185 -5.28 -5.13 -10.70
C TYR A 185 -6.50 -4.49 -10.02
N VAL A 186 -6.30 -3.58 -9.07
CA VAL A 186 -7.41 -2.88 -8.38
C VAL A 186 -8.31 -2.12 -9.36
N LYS A 187 -7.73 -1.43 -10.35
CA LYS A 187 -8.51 -0.73 -11.40
C LYS A 187 -9.32 -1.69 -12.27
N GLN A 188 -8.77 -2.87 -12.58
CA GLN A 188 -9.50 -3.92 -13.30
C GLN A 188 -10.62 -4.51 -12.44
N GLU A 189 -10.41 -4.70 -11.14
CA GLU A 189 -11.41 -5.19 -10.20
C GLU A 189 -12.57 -4.18 -9.98
N GLU A 190 -12.26 -2.87 -9.92
CA GLU A 190 -13.24 -1.79 -9.94
C GLU A 190 -14.08 -1.78 -11.24
N GLU A 191 -13.44 -1.97 -12.40
CA GLU A 191 -14.13 -2.02 -13.69
C GLU A 191 -15.00 -3.29 -13.82
N ILE A 192 -14.49 -4.45 -13.40
CA ILE A 192 -15.25 -5.71 -13.35
C ILE A 192 -16.48 -5.56 -12.44
N LYS A 193 -16.33 -4.95 -11.26
CA LYS A 193 -17.43 -4.67 -10.34
C LYS A 193 -18.49 -3.77 -10.99
N LYS A 194 -18.07 -2.66 -11.61
CA LYS A 194 -18.97 -1.74 -12.33
C LYS A 194 -19.72 -2.43 -13.47
N LEU A 195 -19.05 -3.31 -14.22
CA LEU A 195 -19.68 -4.12 -15.27
C LEU A 195 -20.66 -5.15 -14.68
N HIS A 196 -20.36 -5.74 -13.52
CA HIS A 196 -21.26 -6.64 -12.80
C HIS A 196 -22.53 -5.92 -12.33
N ASP A 197 -22.39 -4.74 -11.71
CA ASP A 197 -23.51 -3.91 -11.27
C ASP A 197 -24.41 -3.50 -12.46
N MET A 198 -23.81 -3.12 -13.60
CA MET A 198 -24.52 -2.83 -14.84
C MET A 198 -25.26 -4.05 -15.40
N LEU A 199 -24.66 -5.25 -15.33
CA LEU A 199 -25.26 -6.50 -15.78
C LEU A 199 -26.42 -6.94 -14.87
N GLN A 200 -26.29 -6.77 -13.56
CA GLN A 200 -27.37 -7.00 -12.60
C GLN A 200 -28.54 -6.03 -12.81
N ALA A 201 -28.27 -4.74 -13.02
CA ALA A 201 -29.28 -3.75 -13.40
C ALA A 201 -29.88 -4.01 -14.80
N GLY A 202 -29.15 -4.70 -15.69
CA GLY A 202 -29.68 -5.26 -16.94
C GLY A 202 -30.73 -6.34 -16.67
N LYS A 203 -30.35 -7.39 -15.92
CA LYS A 203 -31.23 -8.51 -15.54
C LYS A 203 -32.50 -8.07 -14.82
N ILE A 204 -32.41 -7.08 -13.92
CA ILE A 204 -33.59 -6.55 -13.22
C ILE A 204 -34.57 -5.94 -14.23
N ARG A 205 -34.09 -5.09 -15.15
CA ARG A 205 -34.93 -4.51 -16.21
C ARG A 205 -35.47 -5.55 -17.21
N GLU A 206 -34.74 -6.63 -17.46
CA GLU A 206 -35.20 -7.77 -18.26
C GLU A 206 -36.37 -8.50 -17.57
N VAL A 207 -36.28 -8.74 -16.26
CA VAL A 207 -37.40 -9.30 -15.46
C VAL A 207 -38.59 -8.35 -15.40
N GLU A 208 -38.36 -7.04 -15.27
CA GLU A 208 -39.44 -6.03 -15.26
C GLU A 208 -40.16 -5.93 -16.62
N THR A 209 -39.41 -5.95 -17.73
CA THR A 209 -39.95 -5.87 -19.09
C THR A 209 -40.63 -7.17 -19.51
N THR A 210 -40.09 -8.34 -19.20
CA THR A 210 -40.79 -9.62 -19.43
C THR A 210 -42.07 -9.72 -18.60
N ALA A 211 -42.06 -9.27 -17.33
CA ALA A 211 -43.28 -9.17 -16.53
C ALA A 211 -44.27 -8.12 -17.08
N ALA A 212 -43.80 -7.04 -17.70
CA ALA A 212 -44.66 -6.06 -18.39
C ALA A 212 -45.29 -6.66 -19.66
N LEU A 213 -44.52 -7.40 -20.45
CA LEU A 213 -45.01 -8.12 -21.64
C LEU A 213 -46.07 -9.16 -21.27
N ALA A 214 -45.82 -10.03 -20.29
CA ALA A 214 -46.80 -11.03 -19.84
C ALA A 214 -48.12 -10.38 -19.33
N ARG A 215 -48.02 -9.21 -18.68
CA ARG A 215 -49.20 -8.40 -18.30
C ARG A 215 -49.93 -7.83 -19.51
N ALA A 216 -49.21 -7.36 -20.54
CA ALA A 216 -49.78 -6.86 -21.78
C ALA A 216 -50.46 -7.97 -22.60
N GLU A 217 -49.84 -9.15 -22.74
CA GLU A 217 -50.40 -10.33 -23.41
C GLU A 217 -51.71 -10.78 -22.75
N HIS A 218 -51.73 -10.91 -21.42
CA HIS A 218 -52.95 -11.23 -20.66
C HIS A 218 -54.05 -10.16 -20.81
N MET A 219 -53.69 -8.88 -20.94
CA MET A 219 -54.64 -7.80 -21.25
C MET A 219 -55.15 -7.86 -22.69
N MET A 220 -54.30 -8.24 -23.66
CA MET A 220 -54.70 -8.46 -25.06
C MET A 220 -55.64 -9.66 -25.18
N GLU A 221 -55.37 -10.77 -24.51
CA GLU A 221 -56.24 -11.95 -24.53
C GLU A 221 -57.59 -11.66 -23.85
N LYS A 222 -57.61 -10.91 -22.74
CA LYS A 222 -58.86 -10.39 -22.16
C LYS A 222 -59.62 -9.44 -23.10
N SER A 223 -58.92 -8.63 -23.89
CA SER A 223 -59.53 -7.77 -24.91
C SER A 223 -60.13 -8.60 -26.06
N LYS A 224 -59.44 -9.67 -26.49
CA LYS A 224 -59.93 -10.65 -27.47
C LYS A 224 -61.16 -11.40 -26.98
N GLN A 225 -61.15 -11.91 -25.74
CA GLN A 225 -62.32 -12.51 -25.09
C GLN A 225 -63.52 -11.55 -25.08
N ARG A 226 -63.34 -10.30 -24.62
CA ARG A 226 -64.39 -9.27 -24.68
C ARG A 226 -64.91 -8.98 -26.08
N LYS A 227 -64.04 -9.05 -27.10
CA LYS A 227 -64.42 -8.87 -28.52
C LYS A 227 -65.23 -10.07 -29.04
N GLU A 228 -64.99 -11.26 -28.52
CA GLU A 228 -65.76 -12.48 -28.84
C GLU A 228 -67.10 -12.48 -28.08
N GLU A 229 -67.13 -12.09 -26.81
CA GLU A 229 -68.36 -11.81 -26.04
C GLU A 229 -69.23 -10.76 -26.73
N LEU A 230 -68.63 -9.66 -27.21
CA LEU A 230 -69.36 -8.60 -27.93
C LEU A 230 -69.91 -9.08 -29.27
N LYS A 231 -69.22 -9.98 -30.00
CA LYS A 231 -69.78 -10.63 -31.20
C LYS A 231 -70.99 -11.49 -30.84
N ILE A 232 -70.93 -12.27 -29.76
CA ILE A 232 -72.05 -13.10 -29.27
C ILE A 232 -73.23 -12.22 -28.84
N LEU A 233 -72.97 -11.07 -28.21
CA LEU A 233 -73.99 -10.11 -27.83
C LEU A 233 -74.62 -9.44 -29.07
N TYR A 234 -73.81 -9.08 -30.06
CA TYR A 234 -74.29 -8.48 -31.31
C TYR A 234 -75.11 -9.46 -32.16
N THR A 235 -74.71 -10.73 -32.28
CA THR A 235 -75.52 -11.73 -33.01
C THR A 235 -76.83 -12.04 -32.29
N LYS A 236 -76.83 -12.11 -30.96
CA LYS A 236 -78.08 -12.16 -30.16
C LYS A 236 -78.96 -10.94 -30.42
N PHE A 237 -78.40 -9.74 -30.37
CA PHE A 237 -79.13 -8.50 -30.64
C PHE A 237 -79.71 -8.45 -32.07
N SER A 238 -78.94 -8.87 -33.08
CA SER A 238 -79.43 -9.02 -34.45
C SER A 238 -80.62 -9.96 -34.49
N SER A 239 -80.50 -11.20 -33.99
CA SER A 239 -81.62 -12.16 -33.99
C SER A 239 -82.85 -11.69 -33.22
N ALA A 240 -82.67 -10.83 -32.21
CA ALA A 240 -83.77 -10.18 -31.49
C ALA A 240 -84.42 -9.06 -32.34
N MET A 241 -83.63 -8.25 -33.05
CA MET A 241 -84.13 -7.26 -34.00
C MET A 241 -84.81 -7.91 -35.19
N ASP A 242 -84.29 -9.02 -35.71
CA ASP A 242 -84.89 -9.80 -36.79
C ASP A 242 -86.27 -10.34 -36.34
N SER A 243 -86.37 -10.89 -35.13
CA SER A 243 -87.64 -11.35 -34.55
C SER A 243 -88.57 -10.21 -34.08
N VAL A 244 -88.07 -8.98 -33.93
CA VAL A 244 -88.91 -7.79 -33.76
C VAL A 244 -89.46 -7.37 -35.13
N SER A 245 -88.63 -7.34 -36.18
CA SER A 245 -89.05 -7.02 -37.54
C SER A 245 -90.11 -8.00 -38.07
N GLU A 246 -89.96 -9.29 -37.80
CA GLU A 246 -90.95 -10.33 -38.10
C GLU A 246 -92.29 -10.07 -37.38
N LYS A 247 -92.24 -9.69 -36.09
CA LYS A 247 -93.45 -9.34 -35.33
C LYS A 247 -94.10 -8.03 -35.77
N THR A 248 -93.31 -7.04 -36.19
CA THR A 248 -93.81 -5.79 -36.77
C THR A 248 -94.49 -6.07 -38.11
N MET A 249 -93.89 -6.85 -39.00
CA MET A 249 -94.55 -7.33 -40.23
C MET A 249 -95.86 -8.03 -39.92
N ARG A 250 -95.89 -8.99 -38.98
CA ARG A 250 -97.14 -9.70 -38.65
C ARG A 250 -98.18 -8.80 -37.96
N LEU A 251 -97.78 -7.72 -37.31
CA LEU A 251 -98.68 -6.67 -36.83
C LEU A 251 -99.25 -5.85 -37.99
N GLU A 252 -98.42 -5.41 -38.95
CA GLU A 252 -98.87 -4.68 -40.15
C GLU A 252 -99.85 -5.54 -40.99
N GLU A 253 -99.58 -6.84 -41.13
CA GLU A 253 -100.51 -7.80 -41.74
C GLU A 253 -101.84 -7.89 -40.97
N LEU A 254 -101.81 -7.98 -39.63
CA LEU A 254 -103.02 -8.02 -38.80
C LEU A 254 -103.80 -6.70 -38.78
N GLU A 255 -103.13 -5.56 -38.88
CA GLU A 255 -103.79 -4.24 -39.02
C GLU A 255 -104.48 -4.12 -40.38
N GLN A 256 -103.88 -4.65 -41.46
CA GLN A 256 -104.54 -4.71 -42.77
C GLN A 256 -105.69 -5.73 -42.79
N GLU A 257 -105.55 -6.92 -42.19
CA GLU A 257 -106.65 -7.88 -42.01
C GLU A 257 -107.83 -7.26 -41.25
N LEU A 258 -107.57 -6.50 -40.17
CA LEU A 258 -108.60 -5.76 -39.43
C LEU A 258 -109.26 -4.66 -40.25
N LYS A 259 -108.49 -3.95 -41.07
CA LYS A 259 -109.00 -2.87 -41.93
C LYS A 259 -109.89 -3.42 -43.04
N ASP A 260 -109.50 -4.52 -43.68
CA ASP A 260 -110.31 -5.21 -44.69
C ASP A 260 -111.62 -5.74 -44.08
N LEU A 261 -111.58 -6.25 -42.85
CA LEU A 261 -112.79 -6.63 -42.09
C LEU A 261 -113.66 -5.41 -41.75
N GLN A 262 -113.07 -4.27 -41.41
CA GLN A 262 -113.81 -3.04 -41.12
C GLN A 262 -114.47 -2.45 -42.37
N ASP A 263 -113.82 -2.49 -43.53
CA ASP A 263 -114.41 -2.04 -44.79
C ASP A 263 -115.50 -3.01 -45.31
N ASN A 264 -115.34 -4.32 -45.12
CA ASN A 264 -116.43 -5.28 -45.33
C ASN A 264 -117.62 -4.99 -44.41
N ARG A 265 -117.38 -4.66 -43.14
CA ARG A 265 -118.44 -4.25 -42.20
C ARG A 265 -119.13 -2.96 -42.65
N ASN A 266 -118.37 -1.96 -43.09
CA ASN A 266 -118.92 -0.70 -43.62
C ASN A 266 -119.83 -0.95 -44.83
N GLN A 267 -119.44 -1.83 -45.75
CA GLN A 267 -120.30 -2.26 -46.86
C GLN A 267 -121.56 -2.99 -46.39
N ASN A 268 -121.44 -3.88 -45.39
CA ASN A 268 -122.59 -4.63 -44.87
C ASN A 268 -123.60 -3.70 -44.17
N GLU A 269 -123.13 -2.74 -43.36
CA GLU A 269 -123.97 -1.69 -42.77
C GLU A 269 -124.57 -0.71 -43.82
N GLN A 270 -124.03 -0.67 -45.04
CA GLN A 270 -124.59 0.08 -46.17
C GLN A 270 -125.65 -0.74 -46.92
N LEU A 271 -125.45 -2.05 -47.06
CA LEU A 271 -126.45 -2.99 -47.59
C LEU A 271 -127.66 -3.12 -46.67
N GLU A 272 -127.48 -3.20 -45.34
CA GLU A 272 -128.59 -3.19 -44.37
C GLU A 272 -129.45 -1.92 -44.49
N LYS A 273 -128.84 -0.75 -44.71
CA LYS A 273 -129.56 0.50 -44.95
C LYS A 273 -130.39 0.45 -46.25
N GLN A 274 -129.84 -0.10 -47.33
CA GLN A 274 -130.61 -0.31 -48.58
C GLN A 274 -131.76 -1.31 -48.40
N VAL A 275 -131.55 -2.40 -47.67
CA VAL A 275 -132.60 -3.38 -47.36
C VAL A 275 -133.72 -2.77 -46.50
N ALA A 276 -133.37 -1.98 -45.49
CA ALA A 276 -134.33 -1.25 -44.66
C ALA A 276 -135.14 -0.24 -45.49
N GLN A 277 -134.48 0.51 -46.38
CA GLN A 277 -135.12 1.49 -47.26
C GLN A 277 -136.10 0.83 -48.24
N LEU A 278 -135.72 -0.30 -48.86
CA LEU A 278 -136.60 -1.10 -49.73
C LEU A 278 -137.76 -1.76 -48.95
N GLN A 279 -137.58 -2.10 -47.68
CA GLN A 279 -138.67 -2.57 -46.82
C GLN A 279 -139.64 -1.44 -46.46
N GLN A 280 -139.16 -0.21 -46.27
CA GLN A 280 -140.00 0.96 -46.07
C GLN A 280 -140.81 1.32 -47.34
N GLU A 281 -140.17 1.42 -48.51
CA GLU A 281 -140.88 1.67 -49.78
C GLU A 281 -141.95 0.60 -50.06
N LYS A 282 -141.66 -0.67 -49.75
CA LYS A 282 -142.64 -1.76 -49.84
C LYS A 282 -143.82 -1.58 -48.87
N ALA A 283 -143.57 -1.10 -47.65
CA ALA A 283 -144.63 -0.81 -46.68
C ALA A 283 -145.50 0.36 -47.17
N GLU A 284 -144.91 1.45 -47.63
CA GLU A 284 -145.60 2.63 -48.15
C GLU A 284 -146.45 2.29 -49.39
N LEU A 285 -145.91 1.52 -50.35
CA LEU A 285 -146.67 0.99 -51.49
C LEU A 285 -147.82 0.06 -51.08
N SER A 286 -147.68 -0.70 -49.98
CA SER A 286 -148.75 -1.55 -49.47
C SER A 286 -149.85 -0.76 -48.74
N ALA A 287 -149.48 0.34 -48.08
CA ALA A 287 -150.42 1.26 -47.46
C ALA A 287 -151.22 2.04 -48.51
N ALA A 288 -150.57 2.58 -49.55
CA ALA A 288 -151.22 3.27 -50.66
C ALA A 288 -152.29 2.38 -51.33
N ARG A 289 -151.96 1.12 -51.62
CA ARG A 289 -152.90 0.12 -52.16
C ARG A 289 -154.04 -0.28 -51.20
N HIS A 290 -153.88 -0.04 -49.91
CA HIS A 290 -154.98 -0.20 -48.95
C HIS A 290 -155.90 1.01 -48.99
N CYS A 291 -155.36 2.24 -48.96
CA CYS A 291 -156.16 3.46 -49.10
C CYS A 291 -156.97 3.48 -50.40
N GLU A 292 -156.37 3.19 -51.56
CA GLU A 292 -157.08 3.11 -52.85
C GLU A 292 -158.24 2.10 -52.83
N LYS A 293 -158.09 1.01 -52.07
CA LYS A 293 -159.08 -0.05 -51.97
C LYS A 293 -160.21 0.31 -50.99
N ASP A 294 -159.87 1.00 -49.92
CA ASP A 294 -160.81 1.43 -48.90
C ASP A 294 -161.62 2.63 -49.41
N ASP A 295 -161.01 3.59 -50.12
CA ASP A 295 -161.68 4.66 -50.89
C ASP A 295 -162.69 4.09 -51.90
N MET A 296 -162.26 3.12 -52.74
CA MET A 296 -163.16 2.44 -53.67
C MET A 296 -164.29 1.67 -52.95
N SER A 297 -164.09 1.27 -51.68
CA SER A 297 -165.14 0.62 -50.89
C SER A 297 -166.16 1.63 -50.35
N GLU A 298 -165.72 2.82 -49.92
CA GLU A 298 -166.61 3.90 -49.50
C GLU A 298 -167.42 4.45 -50.68
N GLU A 299 -166.82 4.65 -51.86
CA GLU A 299 -167.58 5.01 -53.08
C GLU A 299 -168.62 3.95 -53.43
N LEU A 300 -168.30 2.65 -53.30
CA LEU A 300 -169.27 1.56 -53.56
C LEU A 300 -170.43 1.59 -52.56
N VAL A 301 -170.18 1.90 -51.29
CA VAL A 301 -171.23 2.09 -50.26
C VAL A 301 -172.07 3.34 -50.54
N ILE A 302 -171.45 4.44 -50.95
CA ILE A 302 -172.15 5.68 -51.35
C ILE A 302 -173.05 5.44 -52.56
N VAL A 303 -172.55 4.76 -53.60
CA VAL A 303 -173.33 4.42 -54.81
C VAL A 303 -174.45 3.44 -54.49
N GLN A 304 -174.23 2.41 -53.64
CA GLN A 304 -175.30 1.52 -53.20
C GLN A 304 -176.39 2.26 -52.40
N LYS A 305 -175.98 3.20 -51.52
CA LYS A 305 -176.90 4.04 -50.77
C LYS A 305 -177.72 4.96 -51.68
N GLN A 306 -177.08 5.64 -52.63
CA GLN A 306 -177.77 6.45 -53.65
C GLN A 306 -178.72 5.61 -54.53
N LEU A 307 -178.40 4.34 -54.81
CA LEU A 307 -179.25 3.44 -55.60
C LEU A 307 -180.44 2.90 -54.80
N MET A 308 -180.30 2.73 -53.47
CA MET A 308 -181.41 2.49 -52.55
C MET A 308 -182.32 3.71 -52.44
N GLU A 309 -181.75 4.88 -52.12
CA GLU A 309 -182.46 6.16 -52.04
C GLU A 309 -183.15 6.50 -53.37
N SER A 310 -182.55 6.17 -54.52
CA SER A 310 -183.16 6.32 -55.84
C SER A 310 -184.36 5.38 -56.06
N LYS A 311 -184.32 4.11 -55.62
CA LYS A 311 -185.47 3.20 -55.71
C LYS A 311 -186.62 3.60 -54.79
N GLU A 312 -186.28 4.11 -53.61
CA GLU A 312 -187.25 4.60 -52.63
C GLU A 312 -187.88 5.91 -53.12
N LEU A 313 -187.07 6.85 -53.63
CA LEU A 313 -187.53 8.05 -54.33
C LEU A 313 -188.36 7.73 -55.57
N VAL A 314 -188.03 6.72 -56.39
CA VAL A 314 -188.87 6.31 -57.54
C VAL A 314 -190.20 5.73 -57.10
N SER A 315 -190.25 5.02 -55.96
CA SER A 315 -191.50 4.51 -55.39
C SER A 315 -192.36 5.66 -54.85
N GLN A 316 -191.77 6.54 -54.04
CA GLN A 316 -192.42 7.75 -53.55
C GLN A 316 -192.84 8.66 -54.71
N GLN A 317 -192.04 8.82 -55.76
CA GLN A 317 -192.36 9.62 -56.95
C GLN A 317 -193.47 9.00 -57.78
N LYS A 318 -193.67 7.68 -57.76
CA LYS A 318 -194.82 7.04 -58.42
C LYS A 318 -196.13 7.34 -57.70
N GLU A 319 -196.12 7.36 -56.37
CA GLU A 319 -197.26 7.79 -55.55
C GLU A 319 -197.46 9.31 -55.63
N LEU A 320 -196.40 10.08 -55.48
CA LEU A 320 -196.40 11.54 -55.52
C LEU A 320 -196.78 12.07 -56.91
N ASN A 321 -196.43 11.41 -58.01
CA ASN A 321 -196.89 11.79 -59.35
C ASN A 321 -198.39 11.50 -59.56
N SER A 322 -198.96 10.49 -58.88
CA SER A 322 -200.42 10.28 -58.87
C SER A 322 -201.14 11.40 -58.10
N LYS A 323 -200.58 11.83 -56.96
CA LYS A 323 -201.09 12.96 -56.17
C LYS A 323 -200.90 14.30 -56.89
N LEU A 324 -199.71 14.54 -57.45
CA LEU A 324 -199.37 15.72 -58.25
C LEU A 324 -200.13 15.77 -59.58
N GLN A 325 -200.60 14.67 -60.19
CA GLN A 325 -201.51 14.80 -61.33
C GLN A 325 -202.85 15.43 -60.92
N CYS A 326 -203.35 15.15 -59.71
CA CYS A 326 -204.52 15.85 -59.15
C CYS A 326 -204.16 17.26 -58.63
N GLU A 327 -202.95 17.47 -58.11
CA GLU A 327 -202.54 18.72 -57.48
C GLU A 327 -201.97 19.75 -58.48
N ILE A 328 -201.46 19.34 -59.65
CA ILE A 328 -201.07 20.22 -60.76
C ILE A 328 -202.32 20.81 -61.44
N THR A 329 -203.46 20.13 -61.41
CA THR A 329 -204.77 20.74 -61.76
C THR A 329 -205.22 21.81 -60.75
N VAL A 330 -204.66 21.83 -59.53
CA VAL A 330 -204.96 22.85 -58.51
C VAL A 330 -203.90 23.97 -58.51
N LEU A 331 -202.61 23.64 -58.39
CA LEU A 331 -201.52 24.61 -58.28
C LEU A 331 -201.24 25.40 -59.57
N LYS A 332 -201.86 25.03 -60.69
CA LYS A 332 -202.05 25.92 -61.85
C LYS A 332 -202.77 27.23 -61.51
N SER A 333 -203.46 27.32 -60.37
CA SER A 333 -204.18 28.52 -59.93
C SER A 333 -203.48 29.29 -58.79
N GLN A 334 -202.24 28.97 -58.41
CA GLN A 334 -201.59 29.61 -57.24
C GLN A 334 -200.10 29.97 -57.36
N ASN A 335 -199.34 29.43 -58.32
CA ASN A 335 -197.88 29.68 -58.37
C ASN A 335 -197.47 30.78 -59.38
N GLU A 336 -197.84 32.02 -59.08
CA GLU A 336 -197.49 33.23 -59.85
C GLU A 336 -196.30 34.02 -59.16
N ALA A 337 -195.32 33.32 -58.50
CA ALA A 337 -194.38 33.81 -57.42
C ALA A 337 -192.82 33.53 -57.54
N LEU A 338 -191.94 33.94 -56.57
CA LEU A 338 -190.49 34.31 -56.81
C LEU A 338 -189.37 34.25 -55.66
N ARG A 339 -188.15 33.67 -55.96
CA ARG A 339 -186.68 34.16 -55.81
C ARG A 339 -185.69 34.15 -54.50
N LYS A 340 -184.37 33.58 -54.48
CA LYS A 340 -182.93 34.04 -53.95
C LYS A 340 -181.52 33.16 -53.84
N GLN A 341 -180.40 33.41 -52.98
CA GLN A 341 -178.85 33.25 -53.30
C GLN A 341 -177.51 33.32 -52.27
N GLN A 342 -176.36 32.48 -52.35
CA GLN A 342 -174.77 32.54 -52.08
C GLN A 342 -173.88 32.66 -50.68
N VAL A 343 -172.50 32.55 -50.31
CA VAL A 343 -170.99 32.04 -50.63
C VAL A 343 -169.82 32.47 -49.50
N LYS A 344 -168.42 32.24 -49.17
CA LYS A 344 -166.94 31.61 -49.36
C LYS A 344 -165.92 31.78 -48.03
N GLN A 345 -164.55 31.62 -47.65
CA GLN A 345 -163.02 31.20 -47.86
C GLN A 345 -162.06 31.32 -46.51
N GLU A 346 -160.68 31.19 -46.14
CA GLU A 346 -159.23 30.52 -46.31
C GLU A 346 -158.11 30.95 -45.17
N HIS A 347 -156.72 30.79 -44.87
CA HIS A 347 -155.25 30.29 -45.23
C HIS A 347 -154.13 30.52 -43.99
N GLN A 348 -152.74 30.34 -43.68
CA GLN A 348 -151.30 29.67 -43.84
C GLN A 348 -150.15 30.17 -42.72
N SER A 349 -148.76 29.99 -42.40
CA SER A 349 -147.38 29.19 -42.52
C SER A 349 -146.05 29.88 -41.75
N VAL A 350 -144.69 29.58 -41.35
CA VAL A 350 -143.46 28.57 -41.07
C VAL A 350 -142.11 29.11 -40.21
N GLY A 351 -140.88 28.45 -39.94
CA GLY A 351 -139.57 28.91 -39.13
C GLY A 351 -138.09 28.11 -39.00
N GLN A 352 -136.93 28.54 -38.27
CA GLN A 352 -135.41 28.00 -38.25
C GLN A 352 -134.23 28.25 -37.05
N PRO A 353 -132.88 27.76 -37.03
CA PRO A 353 -131.70 27.66 -35.95
C PRO A 353 -130.21 28.39 -36.10
N SER A 354 -128.91 28.30 -35.51
CA SER A 354 -127.80 27.52 -34.65
C SER A 354 -126.52 28.41 -34.04
N LYS A 355 -125.21 28.24 -33.49
CA LYS A 355 -123.90 27.36 -33.17
C LYS A 355 -122.86 27.98 -32.01
N GLU A 356 -121.52 27.84 -31.51
CA GLU A 356 -120.02 27.27 -31.57
C GLU A 356 -119.13 27.42 -30.14
N CYS A 357 -117.78 27.37 -29.66
CA CYS A 357 -116.21 27.19 -29.91
C CYS A 357 -115.14 27.02 -28.62
N ASP A 358 -113.70 27.02 -28.64
CA ASP A 358 -112.61 26.60 -27.54
C ASP A 358 -110.97 27.00 -27.52
N ASN A 359 -110.03 26.74 -26.46
CA ASN A 359 -108.44 26.61 -26.26
C ASN A 359 -107.48 27.61 -25.33
N ARG A 360 -106.15 27.58 -24.76
CA ARG A 360 -104.80 26.82 -24.33
C ARG A 360 -103.69 27.72 -23.46
N ASN A 361 -102.37 27.63 -22.93
CA ASN A 361 -101.01 26.85 -22.62
C ASN A 361 -99.91 27.73 -21.71
N THR A 362 -98.54 27.66 -21.30
CA THR A 362 -97.32 26.84 -20.65
C THR A 362 -95.91 27.69 -20.46
N ASP A 363 -94.64 27.60 -19.81
CA ASP A 363 -93.64 26.93 -18.76
C ASP A 363 -92.25 27.80 -18.46
N ILE A 364 -90.96 27.70 -17.81
CA ILE A 364 -89.79 26.88 -17.09
C ILE A 364 -88.72 27.78 -16.17
N ASP A 365 -87.40 27.70 -15.60
CA ASP A 365 -86.04 26.92 -15.34
C ASP A 365 -84.87 27.52 -14.29
N SER A 366 -83.60 26.98 -13.89
CA SER A 366 -82.43 27.54 -12.92
C SER A 366 -80.94 26.85 -12.61
N ASP A 367 -79.85 27.45 -11.89
CA ASP A 367 -78.39 26.90 -11.51
C ASP A 367 -77.46 27.45 -10.25
N LEU A 368 -76.42 26.67 -9.76
CA LEU A 368 -75.10 26.78 -8.97
C LEU A 368 -74.81 27.35 -7.51
N VAL A 369 -74.29 26.52 -6.54
CA VAL A 369 -73.43 26.89 -5.33
C VAL A 369 -72.58 25.72 -4.73
N ILE A 370 -71.22 25.73 -4.78
CA ILE A 370 -70.29 24.90 -3.93
C ILE A 370 -68.90 25.58 -3.79
N HIS A 371 -68.31 25.71 -2.57
CA HIS A 371 -66.85 25.97 -2.41
C HIS A 371 -66.19 25.74 -1.01
N VAL A 372 -66.81 25.01 -0.07
CA VAL A 372 -66.36 24.99 1.35
C VAL A 372 -65.40 23.82 1.72
N ALA A 373 -65.49 22.67 1.04
CA ALA A 373 -64.97 21.39 1.56
C ALA A 373 -63.42 21.22 1.56
N GLU A 374 -62.69 21.92 0.69
CA GLU A 374 -61.26 21.59 0.45
C GLU A 374 -60.32 22.13 1.54
N LYS A 375 -60.71 23.21 2.24
CA LYS A 375 -59.84 23.91 3.19
C LYS A 375 -59.60 23.12 4.48
N GLU A 376 -60.62 22.40 4.97
CA GLU A 376 -60.53 21.63 6.21
C GLU A 376 -59.69 20.35 6.05
N ALA A 377 -59.75 19.71 4.87
CA ALA A 377 -58.99 18.51 4.56
C ALA A 377 -57.46 18.73 4.64
N LEU A 378 -56.97 19.86 4.13
CA LEU A 378 -55.56 20.25 4.19
C LEU A 378 -55.10 20.53 5.62
N GLN A 379 -55.91 21.20 6.43
CA GLN A 379 -55.59 21.52 7.83
C GLN A 379 -55.50 20.25 8.71
N MET A 380 -56.42 19.30 8.50
CA MET A 380 -56.41 17.97 9.15
C MET A 380 -55.18 17.13 8.78
N PHE A 381 -54.66 17.26 7.56
CA PHE A 381 -53.46 16.54 7.11
C PHE A 381 -52.20 17.04 7.83
N VAL A 382 -51.99 18.36 7.90
CA VAL A 382 -50.82 18.97 8.54
C VAL A 382 -50.77 18.61 10.04
N GLN A 383 -51.88 18.73 10.77
CA GLN A 383 -51.91 18.44 12.21
C GLN A 383 -51.56 16.99 12.57
N ARG A 384 -51.88 16.02 11.72
CA ARG A 384 -51.59 14.59 11.98
C ARG A 384 -50.16 14.18 11.66
N TYR A 385 -49.58 14.70 10.59
CA TYR A 385 -48.27 14.22 10.11
C TYR A 385 -47.09 15.09 10.54
N TYR A 386 -47.26 16.40 10.74
CA TYR A 386 -46.16 17.28 11.09
C TYR A 386 -45.47 16.92 12.41
N PRO A 387 -46.17 16.71 13.55
CA PRO A 387 -45.50 16.40 14.83
C PRO A 387 -44.73 15.07 14.80
N VAL A 388 -45.24 14.07 14.07
CA VAL A 388 -44.62 12.75 13.94
C VAL A 388 -43.38 12.78 13.02
N ALA A 389 -43.35 13.69 12.04
CA ALA A 389 -42.16 13.95 11.24
C ALA A 389 -41.12 14.76 12.03
N GLU A 390 -41.54 15.81 12.73
CA GLU A 390 -40.71 16.69 13.56
C GLU A 390 -40.03 15.92 14.70
N GLU A 391 -40.75 15.02 15.40
CA GLU A 391 -40.16 14.16 16.43
C GLU A 391 -39.12 13.20 15.84
N LYS A 392 -39.38 12.60 14.67
CA LYS A 392 -38.42 11.72 14.00
C LYS A 392 -37.16 12.48 13.58
N CYS A 393 -37.29 13.69 13.04
CA CYS A 393 -36.17 14.56 12.71
C CYS A 393 -35.37 14.93 13.97
N SER A 394 -36.03 15.34 15.05
CA SER A 394 -35.39 15.68 16.33
C SER A 394 -34.61 14.50 16.92
N ARG A 395 -35.20 13.29 16.93
CA ARG A 395 -34.53 12.05 17.35
C ARG A 395 -33.36 11.64 16.43
N LEU A 396 -33.35 12.06 15.17
CA LEU A 396 -32.21 11.86 14.25
C LEU A 396 -31.10 12.89 14.51
N PHE A 397 -31.42 14.16 14.70
CA PHE A 397 -30.45 15.19 15.08
C PHE A 397 -29.75 14.85 16.40
N GLU A 398 -30.50 14.41 17.43
CA GLU A 398 -29.89 13.92 18.67
C GLU A 398 -28.89 12.78 18.47
N LYS A 399 -29.19 11.84 17.56
CA LYS A 399 -28.27 10.74 17.24
C LYS A 399 -27.04 11.22 16.49
N ILE A 400 -27.20 12.15 15.55
CA ILE A 400 -26.09 12.77 14.82
C ILE A 400 -25.17 13.50 15.81
N SER A 401 -25.69 14.38 16.67
CA SER A 401 -24.86 15.10 17.64
C SER A 401 -24.17 14.18 18.67
N LYS A 402 -24.79 13.05 19.04
CA LYS A 402 -24.15 12.02 19.88
C LYS A 402 -23.01 11.32 19.13
N LEU A 403 -23.17 11.00 17.85
CA LEU A 403 -22.13 10.42 17.00
C LEU A 403 -21.01 11.43 16.71
N GLU A 404 -21.32 12.71 16.47
CA GLU A 404 -20.33 13.78 16.30
C GLU A 404 -19.49 14.00 17.57
N MET A 405 -20.12 13.91 18.75
CA MET A 405 -19.40 13.97 20.04
C MET A 405 -18.49 12.76 20.24
N GLN A 406 -18.97 11.54 19.94
CA GLN A 406 -18.15 10.32 20.00
C GLN A 406 -16.99 10.36 18.99
N PHE A 407 -17.23 10.86 17.78
CA PHE A 407 -16.19 11.03 16.76
C PHE A 407 -15.10 12.02 17.23
N LYS A 408 -15.49 13.19 17.76
CA LYS A 408 -14.53 14.16 18.33
C LYS A 408 -13.72 13.56 19.48
N GLN A 409 -14.37 12.89 20.43
CA GLN A 409 -13.70 12.23 21.55
C GLN A 409 -12.71 11.14 21.06
N THR A 410 -13.08 10.38 20.03
CA THR A 410 -12.18 9.39 19.41
C THR A 410 -11.00 10.07 18.72
N GLN A 411 -11.25 11.16 17.97
CA GLN A 411 -10.21 11.94 17.29
C GLN A 411 -9.21 12.58 18.27
N GLU A 412 -9.68 13.03 19.44
CA GLU A 412 -8.83 13.52 20.54
C GLU A 412 -7.99 12.38 21.15
N GLN A 413 -8.60 11.23 21.45
CA GLN A 413 -7.87 10.04 21.94
C GLN A 413 -6.80 9.55 20.95
N THR A 414 -7.07 9.56 19.65
CA THR A 414 -6.06 9.21 18.63
C THR A 414 -4.91 10.23 18.60
N LYS A 415 -5.18 11.53 18.77
CA LYS A 415 -4.13 12.56 18.87
C LYS A 415 -3.28 12.40 20.13
N GLU A 416 -3.87 12.05 21.27
CA GLU A 416 -3.13 11.69 22.48
C GLU A 416 -2.27 10.44 22.29
N ALA A 417 -2.80 9.40 21.64
CA ALA A 417 -2.05 8.19 21.30
C ALA A 417 -0.86 8.48 20.38
N CYS A 418 -1.04 9.27 19.32
CA CYS A 418 0.06 9.69 18.43
C CYS A 418 1.09 10.58 19.14
N SER A 419 0.69 11.36 20.14
CA SER A 419 1.61 12.12 21.01
C SER A 419 2.48 11.18 21.88
N LEU A 420 1.86 10.18 22.52
CA LEU A 420 2.56 9.17 23.32
C LEU A 420 3.53 8.33 22.47
N LEU A 421 3.07 7.83 21.33
CA LEU A 421 3.90 7.05 20.39
C LEU A 421 5.10 7.88 19.87
N ARG A 422 4.88 9.17 19.59
CA ARG A 422 5.93 10.12 19.16
C ARG A 422 7.00 10.29 20.24
N MET A 423 6.61 10.38 21.51
CA MET A 423 7.58 10.42 22.62
C MET A 423 8.33 9.08 22.76
N CYS A 424 7.65 7.94 22.65
CA CYS A 424 8.31 6.62 22.69
C CYS A 424 9.31 6.40 21.55
N ALA A 425 9.04 6.92 20.35
CA ALA A 425 9.95 6.87 19.21
C ALA A 425 11.19 7.79 19.38
N GLN A 426 11.10 8.83 20.22
CA GLN A 426 12.17 9.80 20.48
C GLN A 426 13.11 9.41 21.63
N VAL A 427 12.85 8.31 22.35
CA VAL A 427 13.75 7.81 23.39
C VAL A 427 15.00 7.20 22.76
N GLU A 428 16.20 7.67 23.14
CA GLU A 428 17.48 7.21 22.57
C GLU A 428 17.73 5.69 22.73
N ALA A 429 17.16 5.08 23.78
CA ALA A 429 17.21 3.64 24.04
C ALA A 429 16.15 2.82 23.26
N CYS A 430 15.34 3.44 22.40
CA CYS A 430 14.37 2.75 21.56
C CYS A 430 15.06 2.17 20.32
N ASP A 431 14.99 0.85 20.14
CA ASP A 431 15.58 0.12 19.01
C ASP A 431 15.04 0.62 17.65
N GLU A 432 15.89 0.65 16.62
CA GLU A 432 15.54 1.20 15.31
C GLU A 432 14.38 0.46 14.61
N SER A 433 14.30 -0.87 14.78
CA SER A 433 13.19 -1.68 14.24
C SER A 433 11.87 -1.39 14.97
N VAL A 434 11.94 -1.12 16.28
CA VAL A 434 10.78 -0.72 17.09
C VAL A 434 10.37 0.71 16.73
N ARG A 435 11.33 1.62 16.56
CA ARG A 435 11.10 3.02 16.16
C ARG A 435 10.42 3.12 14.79
N ALA A 436 10.89 2.37 13.80
CA ALA A 436 10.25 2.29 12.48
C ALA A 436 8.80 1.78 12.59
N SER A 437 8.56 0.74 13.40
CA SER A 437 7.22 0.18 13.63
C SER A 437 6.27 1.18 14.33
N LEU A 438 6.77 1.95 15.30
CA LEU A 438 6.01 3.00 15.97
C LEU A 438 5.62 4.14 15.01
N LEU A 439 6.51 4.52 14.09
CA LEU A 439 6.25 5.57 13.10
C LEU A 439 5.21 5.15 12.04
N ASP A 440 5.22 3.87 11.62
CA ASP A 440 4.21 3.33 10.69
C ASP A 440 2.81 3.25 11.34
N VAL A 441 2.73 2.83 12.61
CA VAL A 441 1.49 2.87 13.40
C VAL A 441 1.01 4.31 13.59
N MET A 442 1.91 5.26 13.85
CA MET A 442 1.55 6.69 13.93
C MET A 442 1.01 7.22 12.59
N ALA A 443 1.66 6.93 11.47
CA ALA A 443 1.20 7.37 10.14
C ALA A 443 -0.19 6.79 9.81
N THR A 444 -0.43 5.53 10.19
CA THR A 444 -1.75 4.88 10.06
C THR A 444 -2.81 5.56 10.94
N LEU A 445 -2.48 5.92 12.18
CA LEU A 445 -3.40 6.59 13.10
C LEU A 445 -3.67 8.06 12.72
N GLU A 446 -2.67 8.80 12.26
CA GLU A 446 -2.83 10.18 11.76
C GLU A 446 -3.61 10.21 10.42
N GLY A 447 -3.64 9.11 9.66
CA GLY A 447 -4.52 8.91 8.50
C GLY A 447 -5.98 8.58 8.85
N LEU A 448 -6.32 8.39 10.13
CA LEU A 448 -7.68 8.10 10.61
C LEU A 448 -8.35 9.28 11.34
N THR A 449 -7.69 10.45 11.41
CA THR A 449 -8.17 11.66 12.13
C THR A 449 -8.51 12.83 11.23
#